data_AF-A0A914P603-F1
#
_entry.id   AF-A0A914P603-F1
#
_cell.length_a   1.000
_cell.length_b   1.000
_cell.length_c   1.000
_cell.angle_alpha   90.00
_cell.angle_beta   90.00
_cell.angle_gamma   90.00
#
_symmetry.space_group_name_H-M   'P 1'
#
loop_
_entity.id
_entity.type
_entity.pdbx_description
1 polymer ?
#
loop_
_entity_poly.entity_id
_entity_poly.type
_entity_poly.pdbx_seq_one_letter_code
_entity_poly.pdbx_strand_id
1 'polypeptide(L)'
;MCSTVYKESIAFLIQAKPADLAKTQVTVSVHDTSRSATGDDIIGSVFLGPHSIDKSESEQWKNTIEHLGKEYKGSHNLKPPSINNHNPDVHVSETHSDSEE
;
A
#
# COMPACT_ATOMS: atom_id res chain seq x y z
N MET A 1 0.57 -14.41 -17.99
CA MET A 1 0.54 -12.98 -17.58
C MET A 1 -0.88 -12.71 -17.09
N CYS A 2 -1.10 -12.46 -15.80
CA CYS A 2 -2.42 -12.08 -15.29
C CYS A 2 -2.61 -10.58 -15.51
N SER A 3 -3.66 -10.20 -16.24
CA SER A 3 -4.05 -8.81 -16.43
C SER A 3 -5.56 -8.72 -16.21
N THR A 4 -5.96 -7.72 -15.43
CA THR A 4 -7.35 -7.40 -15.14
C THR A 4 -7.58 -5.94 -15.45
N VAL A 5 -8.80 -5.60 -15.90
CA VAL A 5 -9.17 -4.23 -16.27
C VAL A 5 -10.41 -3.85 -15.47
N TYR A 6 -10.24 -2.89 -14.58
CA TYR A 6 -11.33 -2.27 -13.83
C TYR A 6 -11.71 -0.95 -14.50
N LYS A 7 -13.00 -0.75 -14.77
CA LYS A 7 -13.56 0.51 -15.31
C LYS A 7 -14.44 1.17 -14.26
N GLU A 8 -13.90 1.24 -13.04
CA GLU A 8 -14.62 1.69 -11.85
C GLU A 8 -14.01 2.99 -11.34
N SER A 9 -14.82 3.78 -10.66
CA SER A 9 -14.40 5.03 -10.02
C SER A 9 -14.73 4.99 -8.54
N ILE A 10 -13.77 5.36 -7.70
CA ILE A 10 -13.96 5.54 -6.27
C ILE A 10 -13.80 7.03 -5.96
N ALA A 11 -14.73 7.57 -5.17
CA ALA A 11 -14.72 8.98 -4.77
C ALA A 11 -14.70 9.09 -3.24
N PHE A 12 -13.92 10.05 -2.74
CA PHE A 12 -13.81 10.33 -1.31
C PHE A 12 -14.19 11.79 -1.05
N LEU A 13 -14.92 12.03 0.05
CA LEU A 13 -15.13 13.37 0.56
C LEU A 13 -13.98 13.73 1.52
N ILE A 14 -13.15 14.70 1.15
CA ILE A 14 -11.98 15.11 1.92
C ILE A 14 -11.95 16.63 2.15
N GLN A 15 -11.24 17.07 3.18
CA GLN A 15 -10.88 18.48 3.33
C GLN A 15 -9.71 18.80 2.40
N ALA A 16 -9.94 19.66 1.40
CA ALA A 16 -8.94 20.00 0.38
C ALA A 16 -8.05 21.20 0.77
N LYS A 17 -7.81 21.44 2.07
CA LYS A 17 -6.86 22.47 2.50
C LYS A 17 -5.43 21.92 2.45
N PRO A 18 -4.41 22.72 2.12
CA PRO A 18 -3.03 22.24 2.00
C PRO A 18 -2.51 21.49 3.23
N ALA A 19 -2.84 21.96 4.44
CA ALA A 19 -2.41 21.33 5.69
C ALA A 19 -3.02 19.93 5.91
N ASP A 20 -4.23 19.71 5.41
CA ASP A 20 -4.95 18.43 5.50
C ASP A 20 -4.46 17.48 4.41
N LEU A 21 -4.29 17.99 3.17
CA LEU A 21 -3.73 17.23 2.04
C LEU A 21 -2.30 16.75 2.31
N ALA A 22 -1.49 17.54 3.03
CA ALA A 22 -0.13 17.16 3.44
C ALA A 22 -0.09 15.97 4.40
N LYS A 23 -1.22 15.61 5.03
CA LYS A 23 -1.35 14.45 5.93
C LYS A 23 -2.24 13.34 5.35
N THR A 24 -2.87 13.60 4.21
CA THR A 24 -3.78 12.65 3.57
C THR A 24 -2.99 11.61 2.79
N GLN A 25 -3.38 10.35 2.92
CA GLN A 25 -2.79 9.22 2.21
C GLN A 25 -3.88 8.38 1.57
N VAL A 26 -3.60 7.84 0.38
CA VAL A 26 -4.38 6.79 -0.26
C VAL A 26 -3.50 5.57 -0.46
N THR A 27 -3.92 4.44 0.11
CA THR A 27 -3.29 3.14 -0.12
C THR A 27 -4.19 2.32 -1.04
N VAL A 28 -3.62 1.83 -2.14
CA VAL A 28 -4.32 0.96 -3.09
C VAL A 28 -3.71 -0.42 -2.99
N SER A 29 -4.50 -1.40 -2.55
CA SER A 29 -4.06 -2.80 -2.42
C SER A 29 -4.81 -3.69 -3.42
N VAL A 30 -4.08 -4.62 -4.02
CA VAL A 30 -4.67 -5.67 -4.87
C VAL A 30 -4.78 -6.93 -4.05
N HIS A 31 -5.98 -7.48 -3.97
CA HIS A 31 -6.29 -8.69 -3.19
C HIS A 31 -6.62 -9.85 -4.12
N ASP A 32 -6.14 -11.04 -3.76
CA ASP A 32 -6.57 -12.30 -4.30
C ASP A 32 -7.70 -12.87 -3.43
N THR A 33 -8.94 -12.64 -3.87
CA THR A 33 -10.13 -13.05 -3.11
C THR A 33 -10.20 -14.57 -2.90
N SER A 34 -9.52 -15.38 -3.72
CA SER A 34 -9.47 -16.83 -3.54
C SER A 34 -8.64 -17.27 -2.32
N ARG A 35 -7.71 -16.42 -1.85
CA ARG A 35 -6.86 -16.67 -0.67
C ARG A 35 -7.39 -16.00 0.62
N SER A 36 -8.51 -15.30 0.57
CA SER A 36 -9.08 -14.56 1.71
C SER A 36 -9.26 -15.37 3.00
N ALA A 37 -9.48 -16.68 2.89
CA ALA A 37 -9.64 -17.56 4.06
C ALA A 37 -8.35 -17.73 4.90
N THR A 38 -7.16 -17.44 4.34
CA THR A 38 -5.88 -17.61 5.05
C THR A 38 -5.35 -16.32 5.68
N GLY A 39 -6.00 -15.18 5.44
CA GLY A 39 -5.55 -13.87 5.94
C GLY A 39 -4.31 -13.31 5.22
N ASP A 40 -3.83 -13.96 4.16
CA ASP A 40 -2.72 -13.51 3.30
C ASP A 40 -3.19 -13.39 1.85
N ASP A 41 -4.17 -12.52 1.64
CA ASP A 41 -4.81 -12.30 0.34
C ASP A 41 -4.20 -11.14 -0.44
N ILE A 42 -3.44 -10.27 0.21
CA ILE A 42 -2.81 -9.12 -0.46
C ILE A 42 -1.72 -9.61 -1.43
N ILE A 43 -1.89 -9.29 -2.71
CA ILE A 43 -0.86 -9.48 -3.74
C ILE A 43 0.21 -8.38 -3.60
N GLY A 44 -0.24 -7.14 -3.36
CA GLY A 44 0.63 -6.02 -3.04
C GLY A 44 -0.10 -4.68 -3.03
N SER A 45 0.62 -3.62 -2.66
CA SER A 45 0.05 -2.29 -2.41
C SER A 45 0.85 -1.14 -3.04
N VAL A 46 0.21 -0.01 -3.20
CA VAL A 46 0.77 1.27 -3.68
C VAL A 46 0.34 2.38 -2.73
N PHE A 47 1.24 3.33 -2.46
CA PHE A 47 1.07 4.34 -1.41
C PHE A 47 1.16 5.75 -1.99
N LEU A 48 0.04 6.44 -2.16
CA LEU A 48 0.00 7.83 -2.62
C LEU A 48 -0.11 8.74 -1.39
N GLY A 49 0.85 9.66 -1.22
CA GLY A 49 0.86 10.58 -0.08
C GLY A 49 2.16 10.54 0.74
N PRO A 50 2.09 10.92 2.04
CA PRO A 50 3.25 11.02 2.93
C PRO A 50 4.13 9.78 3.06
N HIS A 51 3.56 8.58 2.88
CA HIS A 51 4.29 7.31 2.95
C HIS A 51 4.50 6.67 1.57
N SER A 52 4.59 7.49 0.53
CA SER A 52 5.03 7.02 -0.78
C SER A 52 6.42 6.41 -0.70
N ILE A 53 6.59 5.27 -1.37
CA ILE A 53 7.85 4.49 -1.38
C ILE A 53 8.59 4.80 -2.67
N ASP A 54 7.87 4.82 -3.79
CA ASP A 54 8.46 5.08 -5.10
C ASP A 54 8.34 6.56 -5.50
N LYS A 55 9.28 6.99 -6.34
CA LYS A 55 9.24 8.31 -6.98
C LYS A 55 7.94 8.52 -7.78
N SER A 56 7.43 7.50 -8.47
CA SER A 56 6.18 7.64 -9.25
C SER A 56 4.98 7.95 -8.36
N GLU A 57 4.92 7.39 -7.15
CA GLU A 57 3.83 7.60 -6.21
C GLU A 57 3.86 9.02 -5.61
N SER A 58 5.05 9.46 -5.19
CA SER A 58 5.25 10.80 -4.64
C SER A 58 4.98 11.88 -5.70
N GLU A 59 5.43 11.70 -6.94
CA GLU A 59 5.15 12.62 -8.05
C GLU A 59 3.67 12.65 -8.42
N GLN A 60 3.00 11.50 -8.47
CA GLN A 60 1.57 11.41 -8.74
C GLN A 60 0.77 12.18 -7.66
N TRP A 61 1.09 11.98 -6.38
CA TRP A 61 0.43 12.69 -5.28
C TRP A 61 0.70 14.20 -5.34
N LYS A 62 1.96 14.60 -5.52
CA LYS A 62 2.37 16.00 -5.65
C LYS A 62 1.59 16.70 -6.76
N ASN A 63 1.54 16.10 -7.95
CA ASN A 63 0.82 16.64 -9.09
C ASN A 63 -0.67 16.83 -8.79
N THR A 64 -1.28 15.85 -8.10
CA THR A 64 -2.70 15.87 -7.72
C THR A 64 -3.02 17.01 -6.77
N ILE A 65 -2.17 17.29 -5.78
CA ILE A 65 -2.42 18.34 -4.77
C ILE A 65 -2.01 19.74 -5.24
N GLU A 66 -1.04 19.86 -6.15
CA GLU A 66 -0.59 21.15 -6.70
C GLU A 66 -1.50 21.66 -7.82
N HIS A 67 -2.20 20.77 -8.53
CA HIS A 67 -3.01 21.11 -9.70
C HIS A 67 -4.44 20.56 -9.55
N LEU A 68 -5.17 21.10 -8.57
CA LEU A 68 -6.56 20.71 -8.29
C LEU A 68 -7.45 20.82 -9.54
N GLY A 69 -8.29 19.79 -9.75
CA GLY A 69 -9.20 19.71 -10.89
C GLY A 69 -8.60 19.10 -12.16
N LYS A 70 -7.30 18.78 -12.16
CA LYS A 70 -6.65 18.06 -13.26
C LYS A 70 -6.50 16.56 -12.95
N GLU A 71 -6.84 15.73 -13.93
CA GLU A 71 -6.66 14.28 -13.85
C GLU A 71 -5.21 13.89 -14.19
N TYR A 72 -4.64 12.97 -13.41
CA TYR A 72 -3.32 12.40 -13.64
C TYR A 72 -3.41 10.88 -13.72
N LYS A 73 -2.93 10.30 -14.82
CA LYS A 73 -2.84 8.85 -15.01
C LYS A 73 -1.43 8.39 -14.70
N GLY A 74 -1.30 7.40 -13.83
CA GLY A 74 -0.02 6.83 -13.40
C GLY A 74 -0.04 5.31 -13.41
N SER A 75 1.14 4.71 -13.58
CA SER A 75 1.35 3.26 -13.40
C SER A 75 2.37 3.08 -12.28
N HIS A 76 2.04 2.24 -11.30
CA HIS A 76 2.83 2.04 -10.09
C HIS A 76 3.11 0.56 -9.88
N ASN A 77 4.32 0.24 -9.41
CA ASN A 77 4.67 -1.13 -9.06
C ASN A 77 4.05 -1.49 -7.71
N LEU A 78 3.44 -2.67 -7.62
CA LEU A 78 2.92 -3.17 -6.34
C LEU A 78 4.09 -3.54 -5.41
N LYS A 79 4.01 -3.10 -4.16
CA LYS A 79 4.95 -3.46 -3.10
C LYS A 79 4.43 -4.71 -2.40
N PRO A 80 5.31 -5.69 -2.11
CA PRO A 80 4.91 -6.89 -1.41
C PRO A 80 4.41 -6.57 0.01
N PRO A 81 3.50 -7.40 0.57
CA PRO A 81 2.95 -7.20 1.91
C PRO A 81 4.01 -7.09 3.01
N SER A 82 5.16 -7.75 2.83
CA SER A 82 6.29 -7.74 3.78
C SER A 82 6.91 -6.36 4.01
N ILE A 83 6.76 -5.41 3.08
CA ILE A 83 7.25 -4.04 3.25
C ILE A 83 6.33 -3.23 4.18
N ASN A 84 5.07 -3.65 4.37
CA ASN A 84 4.13 -2.99 5.28
C ASN A 84 4.28 -3.43 6.73
N ASN A 85 4.90 -4.58 6.95
CA ASN A 85 5.16 -5.08 8.29
C ASN A 85 6.52 -4.57 8.76
N HIS A 86 6.48 -3.53 9.59
CA HIS A 86 7.50 -3.28 10.61
C HIS A 86 7.47 -4.41 11.68
N ASN A 87 7.40 -5.68 11.27
CA ASN A 87 7.52 -6.78 12.21
C ASN A 87 8.96 -6.78 12.70
N PRO A 88 9.22 -6.63 14.02
CA PRO A 88 10.54 -6.90 14.54
C PRO A 88 10.91 -8.31 14.13
N ASP A 89 12.14 -8.48 13.66
CA ASP A 89 12.71 -9.76 13.25
C ASP A 89 12.57 -10.74 14.42
N VAL A 90 11.49 -11.53 14.43
CA VAL A 90 11.25 -12.52 15.49
C VAL A 90 12.13 -13.71 15.16
N HIS A 91 13.42 -13.56 15.46
CA HIS A 91 14.34 -14.67 15.47
C HIS A 91 13.89 -15.61 16.58
N VAL A 92 13.17 -16.67 16.23
CA VAL A 92 12.87 -17.77 17.15
C VAL A 92 14.19 -18.46 17.41
N SER A 93 14.87 -18.08 18.49
CA SER A 93 15.98 -18.86 19.01
C SER A 93 15.42 -20.20 19.50
N GLU A 94 15.86 -21.28 18.86
CA GLU A 94 15.55 -22.65 19.26
C GLU A 94 15.90 -22.84 20.74
N THR A 95 14.90 -23.06 21.59
CA THR A 95 15.11 -23.51 22.96
C THR A 95 15.60 -24.95 22.90
N HIS A 96 16.88 -25.18 23.18
CA HIS A 96 17.38 -26.50 23.52
C HIS A 96 16.53 -27.08 24.65
N SER A 97 15.79 -28.15 24.36
CA SER A 97 15.12 -28.96 25.36
C SER A 97 16.18 -29.66 26.20
N ASP A 98 16.32 -29.19 27.43
CA ASP A 98 17.02 -29.90 28.49
C ASP A 98 16.35 -31.28 28.64
N SER A 99 17.08 -32.34 28.30
CA SER A 99 16.65 -33.72 28.56
C SER A 99 17.40 -34.17 29.80
N GLU A 100 16.65 -34.26 30.89
CA GLU A 100 17.07 -34.86 32.16
C GLU A 100 17.51 -36.32 31.93
N GLU A 101 18.73 -36.65 32.36
CA GLU A 101 19.06 -37.96 32.96
C GLU A 101 20.23 -37.84 33.94
#